data_AF-A0A9E4PSB6-F1
#
_entry.id   AF-A0A9E4PSB6-F1
#
_cell.length_a   1.000
_cell.length_b   1.000
_cell.length_c   1.000
_cell.angle_alpha   90.00
_cell.angle_beta   90.00
_cell.angle_gamma   90.00
#
_symmetry.space_group_name_H-M   'P 1'
#
loop_
_entity.id
_entity.type
_entity.pdbx_description
1 polymer ?
#
loop_
_entity_poly.entity_id
_entity_poly.type
_entity_poly.pdbx_seq_one_letter_code
_entity_poly.pdbx_strand_id
1 'polypeptide(L)'
;MLRLTVSLAALVLLAVACSGGGQHEPTPAPTDVLPDPTASASPTPTASPAPAAIPALTIADVFPPRDLGQFGLDPSRLRTLIATGDVIPARNTDFIIREEGDNFLYTVEKTAGILAAADVTVVNLEAPLIGHCPVHTAGFTFCGRPGFTGALVEAGVDVVTIENNHIGNWGIDGIAET
;
A
#
# COMPACT_ATOMS: atom_id res chain seq x y z
N MET A 1 -21.24 -47.59 23.32
CA MET A 1 -22.33 -47.74 22.33
C MET A 1 -22.51 -46.41 21.63
N LEU A 2 -22.49 -46.39 20.28
CA LEU A 2 -22.97 -45.32 19.39
C LEU A 2 -22.15 -44.00 19.40
N ARG A 3 -21.61 -43.44 18.30
CA ARG A 3 -21.64 -43.73 16.87
C ARG A 3 -20.46 -43.00 16.20
N LEU A 4 -19.62 -43.77 15.52
CA LEU A 4 -18.45 -43.40 14.75
C LEU A 4 -18.85 -43.41 13.26
N THR A 5 -19.51 -42.38 12.73
CA THR A 5 -19.94 -42.39 11.31
C THR A 5 -20.18 -40.98 10.74
N VAL A 6 -19.15 -40.13 10.60
CA VAL A 6 -19.20 -38.95 9.69
C VAL A 6 -17.80 -38.67 9.10
N SER A 7 -17.14 -39.68 8.51
CA SER A 7 -15.83 -39.45 7.86
C SER A 7 -15.64 -40.21 6.55
N LEU A 8 -16.71 -40.65 5.87
CA LEU A 8 -16.57 -41.51 4.68
C LEU A 8 -17.46 -41.11 3.50
N ALA A 9 -17.72 -39.81 3.31
CA ALA A 9 -18.52 -39.33 2.16
C ALA A 9 -17.80 -38.34 1.24
N ALA A 10 -16.58 -37.89 1.56
CA ALA A 10 -15.86 -36.90 0.75
C ALA A 10 -14.68 -37.48 -0.07
N LEU A 11 -14.46 -38.80 -0.05
CA LEU A 11 -13.28 -39.43 -0.68
C LEU A 11 -13.60 -40.27 -1.95
N VAL A 12 -14.76 -40.06 -2.60
CA VAL A 12 -15.18 -40.85 -3.79
C VAL A 12 -15.43 -39.98 -5.04
N LEU A 13 -15.02 -38.71 -5.03
CA LEU A 13 -15.16 -37.81 -6.18
C LEU A 13 -13.89 -37.64 -7.04
N LEU A 14 -12.92 -38.55 -6.94
CA LEU A 14 -11.60 -38.41 -7.58
C LEU A 14 -11.24 -39.43 -8.68
N ALA A 15 -12.20 -40.16 -9.28
CA ALA A 15 -11.85 -41.27 -10.17
C ALA A 15 -12.75 -41.50 -11.40
N VAL A 16 -13.21 -40.45 -12.09
CA VAL A 16 -13.83 -40.63 -13.43
C VAL A 16 -13.50 -39.44 -14.34
N ALA A 17 -12.26 -39.33 -14.80
CA ALA A 17 -11.87 -38.34 -15.81
C ALA A 17 -10.73 -38.83 -16.72
N CYS A 18 -10.69 -40.13 -17.05
CA CYS A 18 -9.76 -40.65 -18.07
C CYS A 18 -10.38 -41.84 -18.80
N SER A 19 -11.23 -41.59 -19.81
CA SER A 19 -11.48 -42.55 -20.90
C SER A 19 -12.29 -41.88 -22.01
N GLY A 20 -11.59 -41.42 -23.03
CA GLY A 20 -12.18 -40.81 -24.22
C GLY A 20 -11.16 -40.73 -25.35
N GLY A 21 -10.59 -41.88 -25.74
CA GLY A 21 -9.73 -41.99 -26.91
C GLY A 21 -10.58 -41.99 -28.18
N GLY A 22 -10.74 -40.83 -28.81
CA GLY A 22 -11.27 -40.69 -30.16
C GLY A 22 -10.13 -40.56 -31.17
N GLN A 23 -10.00 -41.54 -32.06
CA GLN A 23 -9.10 -41.50 -33.21
C GLN A 23 -9.63 -40.45 -34.21
N HIS A 24 -8.86 -39.40 -34.49
CA HIS A 24 -9.17 -38.44 -35.55
C HIS A 24 -8.16 -38.63 -36.68
N GLU A 25 -8.61 -39.25 -37.76
CA GLU A 25 -7.85 -39.44 -39.00
C GLU A 25 -7.82 -38.10 -39.78
N PRO A 26 -6.65 -37.62 -40.23
CA PRO A 26 -6.59 -36.34 -40.93
C PRO A 26 -7.14 -36.47 -42.36
N THR A 27 -8.19 -35.71 -42.65
CA THR A 27 -8.73 -35.53 -44.01
C THR A 27 -7.73 -34.75 -44.87
N PRO A 28 -7.45 -35.15 -46.13
CA PRO A 28 -6.58 -34.38 -47.00
C PRO A 28 -7.25 -33.05 -47.40
N ALA A 29 -6.52 -31.95 -47.26
CA ALA A 29 -6.99 -30.62 -47.64
C ALA A 29 -7.11 -30.48 -49.17
N PRO A 30 -8.15 -29.80 -49.69
CA PRO A 30 -8.28 -29.51 -51.10
C PRO A 30 -7.27 -28.45 -51.55
N THR A 31 -6.56 -28.71 -52.65
CA THR A 31 -5.61 -27.79 -53.27
C THR A 31 -6.32 -26.90 -54.29
N ASP A 32 -7.09 -25.91 -53.82
CA ASP A 32 -7.53 -24.81 -54.69
C ASP A 32 -6.46 -23.73 -54.72
N VAL A 33 -5.83 -23.57 -55.88
CA VAL A 33 -4.87 -22.49 -56.15
C VAL A 33 -5.66 -21.20 -56.34
N LEU A 34 -5.63 -20.32 -55.34
CA LEU A 34 -6.19 -18.97 -55.42
C LEU A 34 -5.35 -18.11 -56.39
N PRO A 35 -5.97 -17.30 -57.27
CA PRO A 35 -5.25 -16.34 -58.10
C PRO A 35 -4.59 -15.24 -57.24
N ASP A 36 -3.41 -14.81 -57.68
CA ASP A 36 -2.55 -13.85 -56.99
C ASP A 36 -3.25 -12.48 -56.82
N PRO A 37 -3.39 -11.93 -55.60
CA PRO A 37 -4.06 -10.66 -55.41
C PRO A 37 -3.24 -9.53 -56.02
N THR A 38 -3.85 -8.78 -56.95
CA THR A 38 -3.27 -7.55 -57.50
C THR A 38 -3.04 -6.54 -56.38
N ALA A 39 -1.82 -6.00 -56.28
CA ALA A 39 -1.44 -5.07 -55.23
C ALA A 39 -2.36 -3.84 -55.21
N SER A 40 -3.18 -3.73 -54.17
CA SER A 40 -3.98 -2.53 -53.88
C SER A 40 -3.06 -1.43 -53.35
N ALA A 41 -3.27 -0.19 -53.81
CA ALA A 41 -2.53 0.96 -53.29
C ALA A 41 -2.79 1.10 -51.78
N SER A 42 -1.71 1.11 -51.00
CA SER A 42 -1.77 1.27 -49.54
C SER A 42 -2.10 2.73 -49.20
N PRO A 43 -3.07 3.02 -48.32
CA PRO A 43 -3.36 4.40 -47.92
C PRO A 43 -2.16 4.98 -47.16
N THR A 44 -1.72 6.17 -47.57
CA THR A 44 -0.68 6.92 -46.86
C THR A 44 -1.24 7.38 -45.50
N PRO A 45 -0.58 7.08 -44.36
CA PRO A 45 -1.05 7.53 -43.06
C PRO A 45 -1.03 9.06 -43.00
N THR A 46 -2.17 9.66 -42.65
CA THR A 46 -2.24 11.08 -42.27
C THR A 46 -1.49 11.24 -40.94
N ALA A 47 -0.57 12.19 -40.86
CA ALA A 47 0.17 12.47 -39.63
C ALA A 47 -0.80 12.83 -38.49
N SER A 48 -0.74 12.08 -37.39
CA SER A 48 -1.47 12.42 -36.17
C SER A 48 -0.92 13.74 -35.62
N PRO A 49 -1.76 14.69 -35.18
CA PRO A 49 -1.28 15.89 -34.51
C PRO A 49 -0.44 15.47 -33.30
N ALA A 50 0.71 16.14 -33.12
CA ALA A 50 1.55 15.93 -31.97
C ALA A 50 0.73 16.17 -30.69
N PRO A 51 0.85 15.32 -29.65
CA PRO A 51 0.18 15.56 -28.37
C PRO A 51 0.53 16.96 -27.87
N ALA A 52 -0.48 17.70 -27.40
CA ALA A 52 -0.24 18.98 -26.74
C ALA A 52 0.74 18.76 -25.59
N ALA A 53 1.74 19.64 -25.48
CA ALA A 53 2.70 19.56 -24.39
C ALA A 53 1.96 19.70 -23.06
N ILE A 54 2.09 18.71 -22.19
CA ILE A 54 1.55 18.79 -20.82
C ILE A 54 2.36 19.87 -20.10
N PRO A 55 1.73 20.91 -19.54
CA PRO A 55 2.45 21.92 -18.78
C PRO A 55 3.17 21.28 -17.61
N ALA A 56 4.41 21.70 -17.36
CA ALA A 56 5.20 21.20 -16.24
C ALA A 56 4.53 21.61 -14.92
N LEU A 57 4.18 20.63 -14.08
CA LEU A 57 3.71 20.87 -12.72
C LEU A 57 4.84 21.46 -11.89
N THR A 58 4.54 22.53 -11.17
CA THR A 58 5.42 23.12 -10.16
C THR A 58 4.99 22.70 -8.75
N ILE A 59 5.90 22.83 -7.78
CA ILE A 59 5.58 22.67 -6.35
C ILE A 59 4.39 23.56 -5.94
N ALA A 60 4.30 24.77 -6.51
CA ALA A 60 3.21 25.70 -6.21
C ALA A 60 1.85 25.24 -6.78
N ASP A 61 1.85 24.45 -7.85
CA ASP A 61 0.62 23.86 -8.40
C ASP A 61 0.07 22.75 -7.49
N VAL A 62 0.97 22.05 -6.78
CA VAL A 62 0.62 21.03 -5.80
C VAL A 62 0.30 21.64 -4.43
N PHE A 63 1.04 22.69 -4.06
CA PHE A 63 0.94 23.39 -2.77
C PHE A 63 0.75 24.90 -3.01
N PRO A 64 -0.44 25.35 -3.42
CA PRO A 64 -0.70 26.75 -3.63
C PRO A 64 -0.54 27.53 -2.32
N PRO A 65 -0.15 28.82 -2.36
CA PRO A 65 -0.13 29.67 -1.19
C PRO A 65 -1.45 29.60 -0.43
N ARG A 66 -1.39 29.40 0.89
CA ARG A 66 -2.57 29.31 1.76
C ARG A 66 -3.16 30.70 2.03
N ASP A 67 -3.56 31.42 0.99
CA ASP A 67 -4.36 32.63 1.15
C ASP A 67 -5.83 32.26 1.30
N LEU A 68 -6.27 32.19 2.56
CA LEU A 68 -7.66 31.97 2.91
C LEU A 68 -8.48 33.28 3.00
N GLY A 69 -7.83 34.44 2.86
CA GLY A 69 -8.46 35.75 2.99
C GLY A 69 -9.57 35.98 1.97
N GLN A 70 -9.43 35.41 0.77
CA GLN A 70 -10.45 35.44 -0.28
C GLN A 70 -11.81 34.84 0.13
N PHE A 71 -11.83 33.97 1.15
CA PHE A 71 -13.05 33.27 1.57
C PHE A 71 -13.81 34.01 2.69
N GLY A 72 -13.28 35.11 3.25
CA GLY A 72 -13.95 35.89 4.29
C GLY A 72 -14.29 35.09 5.56
N LEU A 73 -13.45 34.10 5.89
CA LEU A 73 -13.69 33.18 7.01
C LEU A 73 -13.44 33.88 8.35
N ASP A 74 -14.26 33.56 9.36
CA ASP A 74 -14.07 34.00 10.74
C ASP A 74 -12.84 33.30 11.36
N PRO A 75 -11.75 34.03 11.67
CA PRO A 75 -10.53 33.43 12.20
C PRO A 75 -10.74 32.64 13.49
N SER A 76 -11.71 33.00 14.32
CA SER A 76 -12.00 32.31 15.58
C SER A 76 -12.56 30.88 15.37
N ARG A 77 -13.08 30.61 14.18
CA ARG A 77 -13.69 29.34 13.78
C ARG A 77 -12.81 28.52 12.83
N LEU A 78 -11.66 29.05 12.42
CA LEU A 78 -10.71 28.31 11.61
C LEU A 78 -9.95 27.30 12.45
N ARG A 79 -9.82 26.08 11.92
CA ARG A 79 -8.98 25.03 12.49
C ARG A 79 -8.08 24.48 11.42
N THR A 80 -6.87 24.13 11.82
CA THR A 80 -5.82 23.59 10.99
C THR A 80 -5.62 22.12 11.33
N LEU A 81 -5.52 21.31 10.29
CA LEU A 81 -5.25 19.88 10.39
C LEU A 81 -3.94 19.61 9.67
N ILE A 82 -3.04 18.87 10.30
CA ILE A 82 -1.95 18.18 9.63
C ILE A 82 -2.29 16.69 9.64
N ALA A 83 -2.38 16.11 8.45
CA ALA A 83 -2.46 14.67 8.29
C ALA A 83 -1.21 14.23 7.54
N THR A 84 -0.44 13.31 8.12
CA THR A 84 0.77 12.79 7.48
C THR A 84 0.57 11.34 7.03
N GLY A 85 1.55 10.84 6.27
CA GLY A 85 1.53 9.49 5.76
C GLY A 85 1.93 8.46 6.81
N ASP A 86 2.47 7.37 6.31
CA ASP A 86 2.71 6.20 7.14
C ASP A 86 3.96 6.33 8.00
N VAL A 87 3.82 5.96 9.27
CA VAL A 87 4.87 5.95 10.28
C VAL A 87 5.20 4.51 10.61
N ILE A 88 6.41 4.09 10.23
CA ILE A 88 6.89 2.71 10.42
C ILE A 88 8.07 2.72 11.41
N PRO A 89 7.84 2.54 12.72
CA PRO A 89 8.90 2.40 13.72
C PRO A 89 9.50 1.00 13.77
N ALA A 90 9.67 0.36 12.61
CA ALA A 90 10.16 -1.00 12.45
C ALA A 90 11.41 -1.05 11.57
N ARG A 91 12.01 -2.23 11.45
CA ARG A 91 13.17 -2.49 10.59
C ARG A 91 14.33 -1.51 10.84
N ASN A 92 14.77 -0.81 9.80
CA ASN A 92 15.90 0.10 9.86
C ASN A 92 15.62 1.28 10.80
N THR A 93 14.38 1.74 10.92
CA THR A 93 14.01 2.79 11.88
C THR A 93 14.32 2.35 13.30
N ASP A 94 13.86 1.16 13.69
CA ASP A 94 14.09 0.59 15.02
C ASP A 94 15.55 0.20 15.26
N PHE A 95 16.28 -0.19 14.20
CA PHE A 95 17.73 -0.37 14.24
C PHE A 95 18.46 0.94 14.57
N ILE A 96 18.16 2.03 13.85
CA ILE A 96 18.77 3.35 14.09
C ILE A 96 18.40 3.88 15.48
N ILE A 97 17.15 3.74 15.94
CA ILE A 97 16.78 4.13 17.31
C ILE A 97 17.68 3.44 18.35
N ARG A 98 18.00 2.14 18.17
CA ARG A 98 18.90 1.42 19.07
C ARG A 98 20.34 1.90 18.97
N GLU A 99 20.84 2.16 17.77
CA GLU A 99 22.18 2.72 17.56
C GLU A 99 22.34 4.11 18.21
N GLU A 100 21.28 4.90 18.21
CA GLU A 100 21.18 6.20 18.89
C GLU A 100 20.95 6.06 20.41
N GLY A 101 21.19 4.88 21.00
CA GLY A 101 21.08 4.65 22.44
C GLY A 101 19.64 4.60 22.95
N ASP A 102 18.74 4.01 22.18
CA ASP A 102 17.29 3.98 22.43
C ASP A 102 16.65 5.39 22.42
N ASN A 103 17.24 6.33 21.68
CA ASN A 103 16.70 7.66 21.47
C ASN A 103 15.58 7.65 20.42
N PHE A 104 14.33 7.48 20.87
CA PHE A 104 13.16 7.53 20.00
C PHE A 104 12.94 8.91 19.36
N LEU A 105 13.32 9.99 20.06
CA LEU A 105 13.11 11.37 19.61
C LEU A 105 13.90 11.71 18.34
N TYR A 106 15.02 11.01 18.10
CA TYR A 106 15.81 11.12 16.87
C TYR A 106 14.94 11.03 15.60
N THR A 107 13.88 10.23 15.64
CA THR A 107 13.00 9.99 14.49
C THR A 107 12.07 11.16 14.15
N VAL A 108 11.85 12.08 15.10
CA VAL A 108 10.87 13.17 14.98
C VAL A 108 11.45 14.56 15.22
N GLU A 109 12.63 14.69 15.81
CA GLU A 109 13.19 15.98 16.28
C GLU A 109 13.24 17.07 15.19
N LYS A 110 13.44 16.67 13.91
CA LYS A 110 13.54 17.59 12.77
C LYS A 110 12.19 17.97 12.17
N THR A 111 11.13 17.25 12.53
CA THR A 111 9.77 17.45 11.99
C THR A 111 8.76 17.84 13.07
N ALA A 112 9.10 17.71 14.35
CA ALA A 112 8.22 18.04 15.48
C ALA A 112 7.65 19.46 15.38
N GLY A 113 8.46 20.46 15.01
CA GLY A 113 7.97 21.83 14.84
C GLY A 113 6.95 21.99 13.71
N ILE A 114 6.98 21.13 12.69
CA ILE A 114 5.97 21.11 11.62
C ILE A 114 4.72 20.41 12.12
N LEU A 115 4.88 19.23 12.72
CA LEU A 115 3.79 18.41 13.22
C LEU A 115 2.99 19.12 14.33
N ALA A 116 3.64 19.88 15.21
CA ALA A 116 2.99 20.66 16.25
C ALA A 116 2.37 21.99 15.77
N ALA A 117 2.45 22.33 14.48
CA ALA A 117 2.01 23.63 13.98
C ALA A 117 0.49 23.73 13.70
N ALA A 118 -0.26 22.64 13.87
CA ALA A 118 -1.69 22.58 13.63
C ALA A 118 -2.50 22.44 14.92
N ASP A 119 -3.81 22.69 14.84
CA ASP A 119 -4.74 22.47 15.96
C ASP A 119 -4.98 20.97 16.22
N VAL A 120 -4.85 20.14 15.16
CA VAL A 120 -4.91 18.69 15.23
C VAL A 120 -3.89 18.10 14.26
N THR A 121 -3.13 17.12 14.72
CA THR A 121 -2.19 16.35 13.92
C THR A 121 -2.49 14.86 13.98
N VAL A 122 -2.61 14.25 12.80
CA VAL A 122 -2.97 12.85 12.60
C VAL A 122 -1.85 12.15 11.84
N VAL A 123 -1.46 10.97 12.30
CA VAL A 123 -0.50 10.09 11.60
C VAL A 123 -1.09 8.69 11.43
N ASN A 124 -0.58 7.96 10.44
CA ASN A 124 -0.96 6.57 10.21
C ASN A 124 0.15 5.62 10.69
N LEU A 125 -0.05 4.97 11.84
CA LEU A 125 0.92 4.01 12.36
C LEU A 125 0.77 2.67 11.63
N GLU A 126 1.84 2.26 10.98
CA GLU A 126 1.83 1.11 10.06
C GLU A 126 2.47 -0.15 10.67
N ALA A 127 3.11 -0.04 11.84
CA ALA A 127 3.63 -1.18 12.59
C ALA A 127 3.13 -1.17 14.03
N PRO A 128 2.72 -2.33 14.59
CA PRO A 128 2.28 -2.43 15.97
C PRO A 128 3.43 -2.12 16.94
N LEU A 129 3.12 -1.57 18.11
CA LEU A 129 4.10 -1.31 19.17
C LEU A 129 4.01 -2.41 20.22
N ILE A 130 5.09 -3.18 20.37
CA ILE A 130 5.14 -4.35 21.26
C ILE A 130 6.38 -4.35 22.15
N GLY A 131 6.26 -4.84 23.37
CA GLY A 131 7.36 -4.83 24.36
C GLY A 131 8.60 -5.61 23.93
N HIS A 132 8.44 -6.70 23.16
CA HIS A 132 9.52 -7.62 22.79
C HIS A 132 9.84 -7.64 21.29
N CYS A 133 9.76 -6.49 20.61
CA CYS A 133 10.10 -6.41 19.19
C CYS A 133 11.59 -6.76 18.93
N PRO A 134 11.89 -7.84 18.19
CA PRO A 134 13.27 -8.24 17.90
C PRO A 134 13.93 -7.32 16.87
N VAL A 135 15.23 -7.08 17.04
CA VAL A 135 16.00 -6.32 16.06
C VAL A 135 16.08 -7.09 14.75
N HIS A 136 15.66 -6.45 13.66
CA HIS A 136 15.82 -6.95 12.31
C HIS A 136 15.78 -5.76 11.33
N THR A 137 16.34 -5.91 10.13
CA THR A 137 16.37 -4.83 9.12
C THR A 137 15.68 -5.23 7.81
N ALA A 138 15.24 -6.48 7.69
CA ALA A 138 14.66 -7.07 6.48
C ALA A 138 13.45 -7.97 6.80
N GLY A 139 12.65 -8.29 5.78
CA GLY A 139 11.42 -9.07 5.91
C GLY A 139 10.18 -8.21 6.17
N PHE A 140 9.06 -8.88 6.42
CA PHE A 140 7.71 -8.29 6.61
C PHE A 140 7.12 -8.62 7.99
N THR A 141 7.97 -8.77 9.01
CA THR A 141 7.53 -8.94 10.40
C THR A 141 7.68 -7.61 11.10
N PHE A 142 6.80 -6.66 10.78
CA PHE A 142 6.90 -5.31 11.33
C PHE A 142 6.43 -5.28 12.78
N CYS A 143 7.27 -4.69 13.62
CA CYS A 143 6.95 -4.27 14.97
C CYS A 143 7.84 -3.07 15.32
N GLY A 144 7.33 -2.18 16.17
CA GLY A 144 8.09 -1.16 16.86
C GLY A 144 8.06 -1.40 18.37
N ARG A 145 8.78 -0.55 19.12
CA ARG A 145 8.83 -0.62 20.60
C ARG A 145 7.96 0.47 21.23
N PRO A 146 7.38 0.25 22.44
CA PRO A 146 6.42 1.18 23.06
C PRO A 146 6.98 2.58 23.32
N GLY A 147 8.30 2.73 23.46
CA GLY A 147 8.95 4.04 23.61
C GLY A 147 8.70 4.99 22.43
N PHE A 148 8.29 4.47 21.26
CA PHE A 148 7.93 5.29 20.11
C PHE A 148 6.66 6.13 20.34
N THR A 149 5.78 5.71 21.26
CA THR A 149 4.63 6.55 21.68
C THR A 149 5.09 7.90 22.23
N GLY A 150 6.18 7.92 23.00
CA GLY A 150 6.78 9.16 23.50
C GLY A 150 7.25 10.08 22.38
N ALA A 151 7.84 9.53 21.32
CA ALA A 151 8.23 10.32 20.16
C ALA A 151 7.02 10.92 19.41
N LEU A 152 5.92 10.17 19.28
CA LEU A 152 4.69 10.70 18.66
C LEU A 152 4.09 11.85 19.48
N VAL A 153 4.00 11.68 20.81
CA VAL A 153 3.53 12.74 21.71
C VAL A 153 4.42 13.98 21.60
N GLU A 154 5.74 13.81 21.63
CA GLU A 154 6.66 14.94 21.62
C GLU A 154 6.78 15.62 20.25
N ALA A 155 6.39 14.92 19.18
CA ALA A 155 6.20 15.50 17.86
C ALA A 155 4.91 16.34 17.75
N GLY A 156 4.02 16.32 18.75
CA GLY A 156 2.73 16.99 18.72
C GLY A 156 1.68 16.23 17.91
N VAL A 157 1.74 14.89 17.89
CA VAL A 157 0.69 14.06 17.27
C VAL A 157 -0.48 13.89 18.25
N ASP A 158 -1.69 14.22 17.80
CA ASP A 158 -2.92 14.10 18.59
C ASP A 158 -3.65 12.77 18.35
N VAL A 159 -3.63 12.28 17.11
CA VAL A 159 -4.35 11.06 16.70
C VAL A 159 -3.44 10.15 15.90
N VAL A 160 -3.48 8.87 16.26
CA VAL A 160 -2.79 7.80 15.54
C VAL A 160 -3.84 6.84 15.01
N THR A 161 -3.93 6.69 13.69
CA THR A 161 -4.69 5.59 13.08
C THR A 161 -3.81 4.36 12.94
N ILE A 162 -4.40 3.17 12.97
CA ILE A 162 -3.65 1.91 12.96
C ILE A 162 -4.10 0.96 11.85
N GLU A 163 -5.18 1.24 11.14
CA GLU A 163 -5.73 0.41 10.06
C GLU A 163 -4.94 0.50 8.75
N ASN A 164 -3.62 0.42 8.84
CA ASN A 164 -2.73 0.30 7.69
C ASN A 164 -2.56 -1.18 7.28
N ASN A 165 -2.16 -1.44 6.03
CA ASN A 165 -1.96 -2.78 5.49
C ASN A 165 -0.83 -3.59 6.16
N HIS A 166 0.07 -2.98 6.94
CA HIS A 166 1.12 -3.71 7.67
C HIS A 166 0.90 -3.87 9.18
N ILE A 167 -0.16 -3.29 9.77
CA ILE A 167 -0.38 -3.38 11.22
C ILE A 167 -0.48 -4.83 11.72
N GLY A 168 -0.98 -5.74 10.88
CA GLY A 168 -1.11 -7.17 11.18
C GLY A 168 0.14 -8.01 10.88
N ASN A 169 1.28 -7.43 10.53
CA ASN A 169 2.50 -8.19 10.22
C ASN A 169 3.08 -8.94 11.43
N TRP A 170 2.81 -8.47 12.65
CA TRP A 170 3.10 -9.21 13.90
C TRP A 170 1.97 -10.17 14.32
N GLY A 171 0.88 -10.20 13.55
CA GLY A 171 -0.35 -10.90 13.93
C GLY A 171 -1.27 -10.06 14.82
N ILE A 172 -2.42 -10.65 15.17
CA ILE A 172 -3.49 -9.94 15.89
C ILE A 172 -3.07 -9.53 17.31
N ASP A 173 -2.17 -10.29 17.94
CA ASP A 173 -1.68 -9.99 19.28
C ASP A 173 -0.89 -8.68 19.30
N GLY A 174 -0.12 -8.38 18.24
CA GLY A 174 0.59 -7.11 18.13
C GLY A 174 -0.35 -5.93 17.95
N ILE A 175 -1.44 -6.12 17.20
CA ILE A 175 -2.50 -5.11 17.06
C ILE A 175 -3.16 -4.87 18.42
N ALA A 176 -3.48 -5.92 19.16
CA ALA A 176 -4.16 -5.82 20.46
C ALA A 176 -3.28 -5.25 21.58
N GLU A 177 -1.96 -5.38 21.47
CA GLU A 177 -0.99 -4.79 22.41
C GLU A 177 -0.81 -3.27 22.18
N THR A 178 -1.07 -2.79 20.96
CA THR A 178 -0.97 -1.37 20.58
C THR A 178 -2.19 -0.58 21.04
#